data_AF-A0A496U535-F1
#
_entry.id   AF-A0A496U535-F1
#
_cell.length_a   1.000
_cell.length_b   1.000
_cell.length_c   1.000
_cell.angle_alpha   90.00
_cell.angle_beta   90.00
_cell.angle_gamma   90.00
#
_symmetry.space_group_name_H-M   'P 1'
#
loop_
_entity.id
_entity.type
_entity.pdbx_description
1 polymer ?
#
loop_
_entity_poly.entity_id
_entity_poly.type
_entity_poly.pdbx_seq_one_letter_code
_entity_poly.pdbx_strand_id
1 'polypeptide(L)'
;MRLRYIILLVFFVPLLAIFSISIYKGFETRKKAKIREEINRKIRVEVLNAAGVNGLARKVTWLLRKDGFDVVYYGNADEPLPKTVVVERRDSSMFHARHLARWIGCREITLEIDPDRVLDVSLVLGKDYKKLFKGIDSLKIVF
;
A
#
# COMPACT_ATOMS: atom_id res chain seq x y z
N MET A 1 21.41 8.83 -53.43
CA MET A 1 21.89 9.33 -52.11
C MET A 1 20.76 9.79 -51.18
N ARG A 2 19.78 10.59 -51.64
CA ARG A 2 18.66 11.11 -50.81
C ARG A 2 17.70 10.04 -50.24
N LEU A 3 17.38 8.99 -51.00
CA LEU A 3 16.42 7.95 -50.59
C LEU A 3 16.86 7.17 -49.33
N ARG A 4 18.17 6.94 -49.15
CA ARG A 4 18.72 6.21 -47.99
C ARG A 4 18.54 6.98 -46.67
N TYR A 5 18.64 8.31 -46.72
CA TYR A 5 18.42 9.16 -45.55
C TYR A 5 16.95 9.24 -45.14
N ILE A 6 16.04 9.27 -46.13
CA ILE A 6 14.59 9.26 -45.87
C ILE A 6 14.20 7.98 -45.15
N ILE A 7 14.69 6.82 -45.62
CA ILE A 7 14.43 5.53 -44.98
C ILE A 7 14.96 5.52 -43.54
N LEU A 8 16.19 6.00 -43.31
CA LEU A 8 16.75 6.09 -41.95
C LEU A 8 15.92 6.99 -41.03
N LEU A 9 15.45 8.15 -41.51
CA LEU A 9 14.60 9.05 -40.71
C LEU A 9 13.24 8.42 -40.37
N VAL A 10 12.62 7.72 -41.32
CA VAL A 10 11.32 7.05 -41.11
C VAL A 10 11.41 5.97 -40.04
N PHE A 11 12.55 5.30 -39.89
CA PHE A 11 12.74 4.32 -38.81
C PHE A 11 13.25 4.94 -37.50
N PHE A 12 14.13 5.94 -37.58
CA PHE A 12 14.79 6.50 -36.40
C PHE A 12 13.87 7.44 -35.60
N VAL A 13 13.02 8.23 -36.26
CA VAL A 13 12.11 9.16 -35.58
C VAL A 13 11.07 8.44 -34.72
N PRO A 14 10.37 7.38 -35.19
CA PRO A 14 9.46 6.60 -34.33
C PRO A 14 10.19 5.89 -33.20
N LEU A 15 11.41 5.40 -33.45
CA LEU A 15 12.22 4.75 -32.41
C LEU A 15 12.55 5.73 -31.27
N LEU A 16 13.00 6.95 -31.61
CA LEU A 16 13.25 8.01 -30.64
C LEU A 16 11.97 8.44 -29.91
N ALA A 17 10.83 8.49 -30.59
CA ALA A 17 9.54 8.79 -29.97
C ALA A 17 9.13 7.70 -28.96
N ILE A 18 9.23 6.42 -29.32
CA ILE A 18 8.94 5.28 -28.42
C ILE A 18 9.88 5.31 -27.21
N PHE A 19 11.18 5.54 -27.44
CA PHE A 19 12.16 5.64 -26.37
C PHE A 19 11.85 6.80 -25.41
N SER A 20 11.52 7.97 -25.95
CA SER A 20 11.13 9.14 -25.16
C SER A 20 9.85 8.89 -24.36
N ILE A 21 8.84 8.25 -24.95
CA ILE A 21 7.60 7.86 -24.26
C ILE A 21 7.91 6.86 -23.14
N SER A 22 8.77 5.88 -23.39
CA SER A 22 9.19 4.89 -22.39
C SER A 22 9.87 5.56 -21.19
N ILE A 23 10.82 6.47 -21.46
CA ILE A 23 11.50 7.27 -20.44
C ILE A 23 10.49 8.12 -19.66
N TYR A 24 9.63 8.87 -20.35
CA TYR A 24 8.63 9.73 -19.72
C TYR A 24 7.69 8.95 -18.80
N LYS A 25 7.17 7.80 -19.28
CA LYS A 25 6.35 6.90 -18.45
C LYS A 25 7.13 6.37 -17.24
N GLY A 26 8.41 6.05 -17.42
CA GLY A 26 9.30 5.62 -16.34
C GLY A 26 9.46 6.69 -15.26
N PHE A 27 9.69 7.94 -15.66
CA PHE A 27 9.80 9.08 -14.74
C PHE A 27 8.49 9.34 -13.98
N GLU A 28 7.35 9.38 -14.68
CA GLU A 28 6.03 9.58 -14.07
C GLU A 28 5.69 8.48 -13.05
N THR A 29 6.03 7.23 -13.36
CA THR A 29 5.80 6.11 -12.45
C THR A 29 6.63 6.25 -11.17
N ARG A 30 7.91 6.61 -11.28
CA ARG A 30 8.79 6.84 -10.13
C ARG A 30 8.34 8.03 -9.28
N LYS A 31 7.91 9.12 -9.93
CA LYS A 31 7.36 10.30 -9.24
C LYS A 31 6.11 9.95 -8.42
N LYS A 32 5.15 9.23 -9.03
CA LYS A 32 3.94 8.76 -8.34
C LYS A 32 4.26 7.82 -7.18
N ALA A 33 5.21 6.89 -7.36
CA ALA A 33 5.66 5.99 -6.31
C ALA A 33 6.26 6.76 -5.13
N LYS A 34 7.12 7.75 -5.40
CA LYS A 34 7.71 8.61 -4.36
C LYS A 34 6.64 9.39 -3.59
N ILE A 35 5.68 10.01 -4.28
CA ILE A 35 4.56 10.72 -3.64
C ILE A 35 3.75 9.77 -2.76
N ARG A 36 3.44 8.56 -3.25
CA ARG A 36 2.70 7.55 -2.49
C ARG A 36 3.47 7.14 -1.24
N GLU A 37 4.77 6.91 -1.35
CA GLU A 37 5.64 6.58 -0.23
C GLU A 37 5.70 7.72 0.80
N GLU A 38 5.84 8.97 0.34
CA GLU A 38 5.80 10.16 1.21
C GLU A 38 4.45 10.31 1.94
N ILE A 39 3.33 9.99 1.28
CA ILE A 39 2.02 9.94 1.93
C ILE A 39 1.99 8.81 2.98
N ASN A 40 2.38 7.60 2.59
CA ASN A 40 2.36 6.42 3.48
C ASN A 40 3.16 6.67 4.76
N ARG A 41 4.35 7.30 4.65
CA ARG A 41 5.23 7.60 5.80
C ARG A 41 4.62 8.56 6.81
N LYS A 42 3.58 9.30 6.43
CA LYS A 42 2.84 10.22 7.33
C LYS A 42 1.64 9.57 7.99
N ILE A 43 1.28 8.35 7.60
CA ILE A 43 0.12 7.64 8.16
C ILE A 43 0.62 6.66 9.21
N ARG A 44 0.28 6.94 10.47
CA ARG A 44 0.59 6.07 11.61
C ARG A 44 -0.48 4.99 11.71
N VAL A 45 -0.04 3.76 11.51
CA VAL A 45 -0.90 2.59 11.46
C VAL A 45 -0.67 1.74 12.70
N GLU A 46 -1.74 1.25 13.31
CA GLU A 46 -1.66 0.05 14.13
C GLU A 46 -2.18 -1.18 13.39
N VAL A 47 -1.64 -2.35 13.70
CA VAL A 47 -2.06 -3.62 13.10
C VAL A 47 -2.49 -4.59 14.18
N LEU A 48 -3.78 -4.93 14.22
CA LEU A 48 -4.37 -5.82 15.20
C LEU A 48 -4.80 -7.14 14.56
N ASN A 49 -4.42 -8.26 15.15
CA ASN A 49 -4.79 -9.60 14.70
C ASN A 49 -6.07 -10.07 15.39
N ALA A 50 -7.19 -10.02 14.67
CA ALA A 50 -8.47 -10.60 15.08
C ALA A 50 -8.75 -11.96 14.40
N ALA A 51 -7.79 -12.48 13.63
CA ALA A 51 -7.93 -13.75 12.92
C ALA A 51 -7.51 -14.97 13.78
N GLY A 52 -6.82 -14.74 14.89
CA GLY A 52 -6.26 -15.80 15.74
C GLY A 52 -5.05 -16.51 15.13
N VAL A 53 -4.38 -15.90 14.14
CA VAL A 53 -3.25 -16.52 13.43
C VAL A 53 -1.93 -16.01 13.98
N ASN A 54 -1.11 -16.92 14.49
CA ASN A 54 0.18 -16.59 15.10
C ASN A 54 1.10 -15.82 14.14
N GLY A 55 1.58 -14.67 14.62
CA GLY A 55 2.51 -13.81 13.89
C GLY A 55 1.91 -13.06 12.68
N LEU A 56 0.59 -13.12 12.47
CA LEU A 56 -0.07 -12.48 11.32
C LEU A 56 0.14 -10.95 11.33
N ALA A 57 -0.15 -10.27 12.44
CA ALA A 57 0.03 -8.82 12.55
C ALA A 57 1.48 -8.39 12.29
N ARG A 58 2.45 -9.18 12.77
CA ARG A 58 3.88 -8.97 12.48
C ARG A 58 4.20 -9.10 10.99
N LYS A 59 3.64 -10.09 10.29
CA LYS A 59 3.84 -10.26 8.85
C LYS A 59 3.25 -9.12 8.04
N VAL A 60 2.03 -8.70 8.37
CA VAL A 60 1.38 -7.55 7.72
C VAL A 60 2.16 -6.26 8.01
N THR A 61 2.65 -6.08 9.24
CA THR A 61 3.50 -4.94 9.61
C THR A 61 4.73 -4.84 8.73
N TRP A 62 5.41 -5.96 8.46
CA TRP A 62 6.56 -5.98 7.56
C TRP A 62 6.19 -5.52 6.13
N LEU A 63 5.05 -5.98 5.60
CA LEU A 63 4.57 -5.56 4.29
C LEU A 63 4.24 -4.07 4.24
N LEU A 64 3.54 -3.56 5.25
CA LEU A 64 3.19 -2.13 5.34
C LEU A 64 4.42 -1.24 5.44
N ARG A 65 5.38 -1.60 6.30
CA ARG A 65 6.63 -0.84 6.44
C ARG A 65 7.49 -0.87 5.17
N LYS A 66 7.52 -2.00 4.45
CA LYS A 66 8.19 -2.10 3.15
C LYS A 66 7.62 -1.12 2.12
N ASP A 67 6.32 -0.85 2.21
CA ASP A 67 5.62 0.12 1.35
C ASP A 67 5.57 1.54 1.95
N GLY A 68 6.33 1.79 3.03
CA GLY A 68 6.57 3.11 3.59
C GLY A 68 5.55 3.56 4.64
N PHE A 69 4.61 2.72 5.08
CA PHE A 69 3.73 3.10 6.20
C PHE A 69 4.49 3.14 7.53
N ASP A 70 4.13 4.09 8.38
CA ASP A 70 4.64 4.15 9.75
C ASP A 70 3.78 3.27 10.67
N VAL A 71 4.15 2.00 10.80
CA VAL A 71 3.45 1.11 11.73
C VAL A 71 3.99 1.36 13.14
N VAL A 72 3.19 2.03 13.99
CA VAL A 72 3.57 2.43 15.35
C VAL A 72 3.31 1.33 16.38
N TYR A 73 2.36 0.42 16.10
CA TYR A 73 2.04 -0.71 16.97
C TYR A 73 1.52 -1.91 16.18
N TYR A 74 1.77 -3.11 16.69
CA TYR A 74 1.09 -4.32 16.22
C TYR A 74 0.84 -5.29 17.38
N GLY A 75 -0.27 -6.01 17.32
CA GLY A 75 -0.69 -6.91 18.40
C GLY A 75 -1.85 -7.82 18.02
N ASN A 76 -2.50 -8.39 19.03
CA ASN A 76 -3.77 -9.09 18.87
C ASN A 76 -4.93 -8.12 19.15
N ALA A 77 -6.07 -8.35 18.51
CA ALA A 77 -7.32 -7.72 18.90
C ALA A 77 -7.94 -8.49 20.07
N ASP A 78 -8.80 -7.83 20.85
CA ASP A 78 -9.50 -8.44 21.98
C ASP A 78 -10.55 -9.47 21.49
N GLU A 79 -11.24 -9.15 20.39
CA GLU A 79 -12.29 -10.00 19.83
C GLU A 79 -11.93 -10.53 18.44
N PRO A 80 -12.32 -11.77 18.11
CA PRO A 80 -12.12 -12.32 16.79
C PRO A 80 -13.10 -11.72 15.78
N LEU A 81 -12.62 -11.39 14.58
CA LEU A 81 -13.45 -10.81 13.52
C LEU A 81 -13.49 -11.71 12.28
N PRO A 82 -14.67 -11.92 11.66
CA PRO A 82 -14.76 -12.70 10.42
C PRO A 82 -14.14 -11.96 9.22
N LYS A 83 -14.20 -10.62 9.21
CA LYS A 83 -13.68 -9.78 8.14
C LYS A 83 -12.67 -8.76 8.65
N THR A 84 -11.72 -8.43 7.80
CA THR A 84 -10.74 -7.37 8.01
C THR A 84 -11.41 -6.02 7.86
N VAL A 85 -11.18 -5.11 8.81
CA VAL A 85 -11.72 -3.74 8.81
C VAL A 85 -10.60 -2.71 8.97
N VAL A 86 -10.75 -1.59 8.29
CA VAL A 86 -9.90 -0.41 8.47
C VAL A 86 -10.66 0.64 9.25
N VAL A 87 -10.14 1.06 10.40
CA VAL A 87 -10.78 2.01 11.31
C VAL A 87 -10.06 3.34 11.22
N GLU A 88 -10.76 4.40 10.80
CA GLU A 88 -10.26 5.77 10.91
C GLU A 88 -10.29 6.20 12.38
N ARG A 89 -9.17 6.75 12.84
CA ARG A 89 -8.97 7.12 14.25
C ARG A 89 -8.74 8.62 14.41
N ARG A 90 -8.35 9.32 13.34
CA ARG A 90 -7.90 10.71 13.40
C ARG A 90 -9.03 11.72 13.31
N ASP A 91 -9.82 11.66 12.24
CA ASP A 91 -10.82 12.69 11.93
C ASP A 91 -11.91 12.18 10.98
N SER A 92 -12.99 12.93 10.87
CA SER A 92 -14.15 12.59 10.04
C SER A 92 -13.87 12.65 8.52
N SER A 93 -12.71 13.13 8.08
CA SER A 93 -12.37 13.13 6.66
C SER A 93 -12.20 11.72 6.12
N MET A 94 -11.85 10.72 6.96
CA MET A 94 -11.58 9.33 6.57
C MET A 94 -10.41 9.18 5.58
N PHE A 95 -9.51 10.17 5.51
CA PHE A 95 -8.41 10.16 4.56
C PHE A 95 -7.48 8.95 4.77
N HIS A 96 -7.03 8.71 6.00
CA HIS A 96 -6.06 7.67 6.34
C HIS A 96 -6.64 6.29 6.08
N ALA A 97 -7.86 6.05 6.57
CA ALA A 97 -8.54 4.77 6.41
C ALA A 97 -8.83 4.44 4.94
N ARG A 98 -9.33 5.41 4.14
CA ARG A 98 -9.54 5.18 2.70
C ARG A 98 -8.25 4.95 1.94
N HIS A 99 -7.16 5.64 2.32
CA HIS A 99 -5.87 5.46 1.68
C HIS A 99 -5.30 4.06 1.94
N LEU A 100 -5.27 3.63 3.20
CA LEU A 100 -4.82 2.29 3.58
C LEU A 100 -5.73 1.21 2.98
N ALA A 101 -7.05 1.37 3.05
CA ALA A 101 -8.02 0.42 2.49
C ALA A 101 -7.84 0.22 0.98
N ARG A 102 -7.61 1.30 0.22
CA ARG A 102 -7.26 1.23 -1.21
C ARG A 102 -5.93 0.54 -1.45
N TRP A 103 -4.95 0.73 -0.56
CA TRP A 103 -3.65 0.07 -0.65
C TRP A 103 -3.78 -1.46 -0.46
N ILE A 104 -4.54 -1.93 0.55
CA ILE A 104 -4.75 -3.37 0.81
C ILE A 104 -5.86 -4.02 -0.03
N GLY A 105 -6.72 -3.23 -0.69
CA GLY A 105 -7.91 -3.73 -1.38
C GLY A 105 -9.07 -4.12 -0.44
N CYS A 106 -9.13 -3.55 0.77
CA CYS A 106 -10.20 -3.78 1.73
C CYS A 106 -11.38 -2.83 1.44
N ARG A 107 -12.60 -3.33 1.64
CA ARG A 107 -13.84 -2.57 1.45
C ARG A 107 -14.50 -2.15 2.76
N GLU A 108 -14.23 -2.87 3.85
CA GLU A 108 -14.82 -2.59 5.16
C GLU A 108 -14.02 -1.47 5.83
N ILE A 109 -14.62 -0.29 5.92
CA ILE A 109 -14.02 0.89 6.51
C ILE A 109 -15.02 1.50 7.49
N THR A 110 -14.57 1.86 8.70
CA THR A 110 -15.41 2.51 9.72
C THR A 110 -14.70 3.69 10.36
N LEU A 111 -15.45 4.54 11.05
CA LEU A 111 -14.97 5.73 11.78
C LEU A 111 -15.13 5.51 13.27
N GLU A 112 -14.03 5.63 14.01
CA GLU A 112 -14.04 5.61 15.48
C GLU A 112 -12.94 6.56 15.97
N ILE A 113 -13.27 7.85 16.08
CA ILE A 113 -12.28 8.87 16.44
C ILE A 113 -11.81 8.63 17.87
N ASP A 114 -10.48 8.58 18.05
CA ASP A 114 -9.84 8.40 19.34
C ASP A 114 -8.66 9.39 19.46
N PRO A 115 -8.90 10.59 20.02
CA PRO A 115 -7.91 11.65 20.05
C PRO A 115 -6.77 11.38 21.05
N ASP A 116 -6.96 10.47 21.99
CA ASP A 116 -5.96 10.13 23.01
C ASP A 116 -4.87 9.21 22.44
N ARG A 117 -5.16 8.55 21.32
CA ARG A 117 -4.21 7.64 20.66
C ARG A 117 -3.37 8.37 19.61
N VAL A 118 -2.07 8.13 19.66
CA VAL A 118 -1.06 8.74 18.78
C VAL A 118 -0.94 7.94 17.48
N LEU A 119 -2.07 7.66 16.83
CA LEU A 119 -2.16 6.93 15.56
C LEU A 119 -3.30 7.51 14.70
N ASP A 120 -3.27 7.22 13.41
CA ASP A 120 -4.23 7.79 12.45
C ASP A 120 -5.24 6.75 11.97
N VAL A 121 -4.84 5.46 11.92
CA VAL A 121 -5.68 4.38 11.41
C VAL A 121 -5.35 3.04 12.08
N SER A 122 -6.38 2.23 12.33
CA SER A 122 -6.22 0.83 12.76
C SER A 122 -6.52 -0.11 11.60
N LEU A 123 -5.64 -1.09 11.38
CA LEU A 123 -5.90 -2.24 10.52
C LEU A 123 -6.20 -3.45 11.40
N VAL A 124 -7.46 -3.85 11.47
CA VAL A 124 -7.88 -5.04 12.23
C VAL A 124 -8.07 -6.20 11.27
N LEU A 125 -7.19 -7.19 11.36
CA LEU A 125 -7.11 -8.33 10.45
C LEU A 125 -8.10 -9.42 10.87
N GLY A 126 -9.12 -9.65 10.04
CA GLY A 126 -10.10 -10.70 10.26
C GLY A 126 -9.73 -12.03 9.59
N LYS A 127 -10.58 -13.05 9.76
CA LYS A 127 -10.38 -14.39 9.19
C LYS A 127 -10.25 -14.42 7.66
N ASP A 128 -10.68 -13.37 6.97
CA ASP A 128 -10.56 -13.20 5.53
C ASP A 128 -9.21 -12.65 5.05
N TYR A 129 -8.22 -12.43 5.95
CA TYR A 129 -6.93 -11.81 5.63
C TYR A 129 -6.23 -12.40 4.40
N LYS A 130 -6.37 -13.71 4.12
CA LYS A 130 -5.75 -14.36 2.95
C LYS A 130 -6.26 -13.82 1.61
N LYS A 131 -7.46 -13.24 1.58
CA LYS A 131 -8.02 -12.59 0.39
C LYS A 131 -7.29 -11.28 0.08
N LEU A 132 -6.86 -10.57 1.12
CA LEU A 132 -6.19 -9.27 1.04
C LEU A 132 -4.66 -9.43 0.93
N PHE A 133 -4.08 -10.36 1.67
CA PHE A 133 -2.64 -10.63 1.74
C PHE A 133 -2.31 -12.02 1.19
N LYS A 134 -2.40 -12.16 -0.13
CA LYS A 134 -2.13 -13.43 -0.81
C LYS A 134 -0.67 -13.87 -0.57
N GLY A 135 -0.47 -15.14 -0.23
CA GLY A 135 0.86 -15.70 0.01
C GLY A 135 1.52 -15.28 1.32
N ILE A 136 0.81 -14.61 2.24
CA ILE A 136 1.40 -14.21 3.53
C ILE A 136 1.84 -15.39 4.39
N ASP A 137 1.23 -16.56 4.22
CA ASP A 137 1.58 -17.78 4.96
C ASP A 137 3.01 -18.24 4.63
N SER A 138 3.45 -18.11 3.38
CA SER A 138 4.79 -18.50 2.93
C SER A 138 5.85 -17.43 3.18
N LEU A 139 5.46 -16.22 3.63
CA LEU A 139 6.40 -15.16 3.96
C LEU A 139 7.25 -15.58 5.18
N LYS A 140 8.51 -15.91 4.91
CA LYS A 140 9.56 -16.10 5.92
C LYS A 140 10.20 -14.75 6.19
N ILE A 141 9.97 -14.21 7.37
CA ILE A 141 10.65 -13.00 7.81
C ILE A 141 11.89 -13.44 8.56
N VAL A 142 13.04 -13.30 7.90
CA VAL A 142 14.35 -13.44 8.53
C VAL A 142 14.69 -12.05 9.06
N PHE A 143 14.87 -11.94 10.37
CA PHE A 143 15.39 -10.75 11.02
C PHE A 143 16.87 -10.94 11.24
#